data_AF-A0AAU6BZY6-F1
#
_entry.id   AF-A0AAU6BZY6-F1
#
_cell.length_a   1.000
_cell.length_b   1.000
_cell.length_c   1.000
_cell.angle_alpha   90.00
_cell.angle_beta   90.00
_cell.angle_gamma   90.00
#
_symmetry.space_group_name_H-M   'P 1'
#
loop_
_entity.id
_entity.type
_entity.pdbx_description
1 polymer ?
#
loop_
_entity_poly.entity_id
_entity_poly.type
_entity_poly.pdbx_seq_one_letter_code
_entity_poly.pdbx_strand_id
1 'polypeptide(L)'
;MAIPSDHVPLAERVEELLAGGGPLPIVTAGDPVLRRGIEPFDGQLGPALLARFVEALRATMHAAPGVGVAAPQVGVGLRIAVIEDPAPVPDEVRVVRGRVPQPFRVLVNPSYEPVGEGLAAFFEGCLSVPGWQAVVARHASVRLTGQDEHGRAVDEVFTGWPARIVQHETDHLDGLLYLDRAELRSLSSNEAMAERWAQPAPDVASAALGFELP
;
A
#
# COMPACT_ATOMS: atom_id res chain seq x y z
N MET A 1 -26.95 -6.56 -4.56
CA MET A 1 -25.67 -7.19 -4.91
C MET A 1 -25.44 -8.28 -3.87
N ALA A 2 -25.37 -9.54 -4.27
CA ALA A 2 -25.19 -10.64 -3.32
C ALA A 2 -23.79 -10.50 -2.67
N ILE A 3 -23.76 -10.48 -1.34
CA ILE A 3 -22.52 -10.63 -0.58
C ILE A 3 -21.99 -12.03 -0.95
N PRO A 4 -20.77 -12.18 -1.49
CA PRO A 4 -20.20 -13.50 -1.75
C PRO A 4 -20.27 -14.31 -0.46
N SER A 5 -20.84 -15.51 -0.52
CA SER A 5 -21.01 -16.34 0.66
C SER A 5 -19.65 -16.61 1.31
N ASP A 6 -19.54 -16.39 2.62
CA ASP A 6 -18.38 -16.70 3.48
C ASP A 6 -18.11 -18.24 3.59
N HIS A 7 -18.38 -19.02 2.54
CA HIS A 7 -18.35 -20.48 2.54
C HIS A 7 -17.37 -21.09 1.53
N VAL A 8 -16.81 -20.29 0.62
CA VAL A 8 -15.78 -20.79 -0.31
C VAL A 8 -14.42 -20.75 0.41
N PRO A 9 -13.69 -21.88 0.49
CA PRO A 9 -12.34 -21.90 1.02
C PRO A 9 -11.45 -20.87 0.32
N LEU A 10 -10.60 -20.17 1.08
CA LEU A 10 -9.77 -19.07 0.56
C LEU A 10 -8.93 -19.48 -0.67
N ALA A 11 -8.37 -20.69 -0.67
CA ALA A 11 -7.59 -21.21 -1.78
C ALA A 11 -8.41 -21.35 -3.07
N GLU A 12 -9.66 -21.78 -2.98
CA GLU A 12 -10.56 -21.89 -4.15
C GLU A 12 -10.90 -20.50 -4.70
N ARG A 13 -11.18 -19.53 -3.82
CA ARG A 13 -11.37 -18.13 -4.22
C ARG A 13 -10.16 -17.54 -4.94
N VAL A 14 -8.94 -17.87 -4.49
CA VAL A 14 -7.71 -17.43 -5.16
C VAL A 14 -7.57 -18.10 -6.53
N GLU A 15 -7.87 -19.39 -6.67
CA GLU A 15 -7.88 -20.06 -7.97
C GLU A 15 -8.88 -19.44 -8.95
N GLU A 16 -10.10 -19.12 -8.49
CA GLU A 16 -11.12 -18.44 -9.31
C GLU A 16 -10.64 -17.07 -9.80
N LEU A 17 -10.02 -16.28 -8.91
CA LEU A 17 -9.43 -14.98 -9.27
C LEU A 17 -8.35 -15.13 -10.34
N LEU A 18 -7.47 -16.12 -10.18
CA LEU A 18 -6.37 -16.39 -11.11
C LEU A 18 -6.86 -16.93 -12.45
N ALA A 19 -7.97 -17.66 -12.48
CA ALA A 19 -8.56 -18.20 -13.71
C ALA A 19 -9.03 -17.10 -14.68
N GLY A 20 -9.33 -15.90 -14.18
CA GLY A 20 -9.67 -14.74 -15.01
C GLY A 20 -8.55 -14.29 -15.94
N GLY A 21 -7.29 -14.54 -15.57
CA GLY A 21 -6.09 -14.12 -16.30
C GLY A 21 -5.84 -12.61 -16.26
N GLY A 22 -4.56 -12.22 -16.31
CA GLY A 22 -4.16 -10.80 -16.28
C GLY A 22 -4.24 -10.16 -14.88
N PRO A 23 -4.26 -8.81 -14.81
CA PRO A 23 -4.38 -8.07 -13.56
C PRO A 23 -5.65 -8.42 -12.79
N LEU A 24 -5.53 -8.57 -11.48
CA LEU A 24 -6.65 -8.81 -10.58
C LEU A 24 -7.49 -7.54 -10.42
N PRO A 25 -8.82 -7.66 -10.25
CA PRO A 25 -9.68 -6.51 -9.98
C PRO A 25 -9.33 -5.91 -8.62
N ILE A 26 -9.14 -4.59 -8.58
CA ILE A 26 -8.90 -3.86 -7.34
C ILE A 26 -10.24 -3.44 -6.73
N VAL A 27 -10.49 -3.84 -5.50
CA VAL A 27 -11.66 -3.39 -4.74
C VAL A 27 -11.44 -1.97 -4.23
N THR A 28 -12.53 -1.22 -4.09
CA THR A 28 -12.51 0.20 -3.71
C THR A 28 -13.04 0.41 -2.30
N ALA A 29 -12.68 1.54 -1.68
CA ALA A 29 -13.14 1.94 -0.36
C ALA A 29 -14.67 1.84 -0.27
N GLY A 30 -15.14 1.09 0.73
CA GLY A 30 -16.53 0.65 0.84
C GLY A 30 -16.66 -0.88 0.79
N ASP A 31 -15.71 -1.58 0.15
CA ASP A 31 -15.63 -3.03 0.28
C ASP A 31 -15.20 -3.43 1.70
N PRO A 32 -15.96 -4.29 2.41
CA PRO A 32 -15.63 -4.70 3.77
C PRO A 32 -14.26 -5.34 3.94
N VAL A 33 -13.70 -5.99 2.91
CA VAL A 33 -12.39 -6.64 3.00
C VAL A 33 -11.26 -5.64 3.31
N LEU A 34 -11.40 -4.39 2.88
CA LEU A 34 -10.44 -3.31 3.13
C LEU A 34 -10.49 -2.75 4.56
N ARG A 35 -11.51 -3.14 5.33
CA ARG A 35 -11.77 -2.67 6.70
C ARG A 35 -11.69 -3.77 7.74
N ARG A 36 -11.55 -5.02 7.31
CA ARG A 36 -11.32 -6.17 8.18
C ARG A 36 -9.81 -6.27 8.42
N GLY A 37 -9.39 -6.27 9.68
CA GLY A 37 -8.04 -6.71 10.01
C GLY A 37 -7.86 -8.16 9.57
N ILE A 38 -6.66 -8.49 9.07
CA ILE A 38 -6.40 -9.77 8.45
C ILE A 38 -5.55 -10.66 9.36
N GLU A 39 -6.03 -11.89 9.56
CA GLU A 39 -5.32 -12.93 10.30
C GLU A 39 -3.97 -13.28 9.66
N PRO A 40 -2.98 -13.70 10.46
CA PRO A 40 -1.67 -14.08 9.94
C PRO A 40 -1.74 -15.17 8.87
N PHE A 41 -0.91 -15.03 7.83
CA PHE A 41 -0.66 -16.10 6.87
C PHE A 41 0.17 -17.21 7.52
N ASP A 42 -0.37 -18.41 7.61
CA ASP A 42 0.27 -19.59 8.21
C ASP A 42 0.27 -20.82 7.28
N GLY A 43 -0.07 -20.61 5.99
CA GLY A 43 -0.11 -21.66 4.98
C GLY A 43 -1.49 -21.87 4.34
N GLN A 44 -2.37 -20.87 4.40
CA GLN A 44 -3.70 -20.93 3.77
C GLN A 44 -3.63 -21.13 2.25
N LEU A 45 -2.50 -20.78 1.61
CA LEU A 45 -2.19 -21.12 0.23
C LEU A 45 -0.97 -22.05 0.18
N GLY A 46 -1.09 -23.18 -0.53
CA GLY A 46 0.05 -24.04 -0.81
C GLY A 46 1.09 -23.32 -1.70
N PRO A 47 2.37 -23.76 -1.69
CA PRO A 47 3.47 -23.01 -2.31
C PRO A 47 3.26 -22.64 -3.79
N ALA A 48 2.70 -23.56 -4.59
CA ALA A 48 2.44 -23.32 -6.01
C ALA A 48 1.35 -22.26 -6.24
N LEU A 49 0.30 -22.26 -5.40
CA LEU A 49 -0.77 -21.27 -5.48
C LEU A 49 -0.31 -19.91 -4.96
N LEU A 50 0.48 -19.89 -3.89
CA LEU A 50 1.11 -18.68 -3.37
C LEU A 50 1.98 -17.99 -4.43
N ALA A 51 2.85 -18.74 -5.12
CA ALA A 51 3.72 -18.18 -6.16
C ALA A 51 2.92 -17.55 -7.31
N ARG A 52 1.87 -18.22 -7.79
CA ARG A 52 0.97 -17.67 -8.82
C ARG A 52 0.22 -16.43 -8.33
N PHE A 53 -0.21 -16.43 -7.07
CA PHE A 53 -0.91 -15.30 -6.46
C PHE A 53 0.00 -14.06 -6.33
N VAL A 54 1.24 -14.25 -5.87
CA VAL A 54 2.25 -13.19 -5.79
C VAL A 54 2.54 -12.58 -7.16
N GLU A 55 2.71 -13.40 -8.19
CA GLU A 55 2.90 -12.89 -9.57
C GLU A 55 1.68 -12.11 -10.08
N ALA A 56 0.47 -12.56 -9.73
CA ALA A 56 -0.75 -11.82 -10.07
C ALA A 56 -0.84 -10.47 -9.33
N LEU A 57 -0.45 -10.40 -8.06
CA LEU A 57 -0.34 -9.13 -7.32
C LEU A 57 0.67 -8.19 -7.99
N ARG A 58 1.85 -8.71 -8.37
CA ARG A 58 2.87 -7.92 -9.07
C ARG A 58 2.36 -7.39 -10.41
N ALA A 59 1.75 -8.24 -11.22
CA ALA A 59 1.16 -7.83 -12.50
C ALA A 59 0.05 -6.78 -12.31
N THR A 60 -0.75 -6.90 -11.25
CA THR A 60 -1.79 -5.93 -10.89
C THR A 60 -1.21 -4.56 -10.54
N MET A 61 -0.18 -4.54 -9.70
CA MET A 61 0.56 -3.33 -9.32
C MET A 61 1.16 -2.62 -10.54
N HIS A 62 1.72 -3.37 -11.49
CA HIS A 62 2.28 -2.78 -12.72
C HIS A 62 1.22 -2.24 -13.68
N ALA A 63 0.06 -2.90 -13.76
CA ALA A 63 -1.04 -2.48 -14.63
C ALA A 63 -1.74 -1.21 -14.12
N ALA A 64 -1.80 -1.02 -12.81
CA ALA A 64 -2.31 0.18 -12.17
C ALA A 64 -1.16 0.88 -11.44
N PRO A 65 -0.33 1.69 -12.13
CA PRO A 65 1.09 1.98 -11.85
C PRO A 65 1.38 2.52 -10.43
N GLY A 66 1.20 1.65 -9.45
CA GLY A 66 1.43 1.85 -8.03
C GLY A 66 2.80 1.30 -7.65
N VAL A 67 3.17 1.54 -6.40
CA VAL A 67 4.47 1.11 -5.83
C VAL A 67 4.32 0.02 -4.77
N GLY A 68 3.08 -0.40 -4.54
CA GLY A 68 2.71 -1.50 -3.66
C GLY A 68 1.26 -1.91 -3.91
N VAL A 69 0.95 -3.14 -3.51
CA VAL A 69 -0.43 -3.65 -3.42
C VAL A 69 -0.52 -4.72 -2.32
N ALA A 70 -1.55 -4.63 -1.49
CA ALA A 70 -1.89 -5.60 -0.47
C ALA A 70 -2.97 -6.57 -0.96
N ALA A 71 -2.93 -7.84 -0.53
CA ALA A 71 -3.92 -8.85 -0.91
C ALA A 71 -5.39 -8.44 -0.65
N PRO A 72 -5.73 -7.71 0.44
CA PRO A 72 -7.08 -7.20 0.62
C PRO A 72 -7.57 -6.31 -0.52
N GLN A 73 -6.67 -5.59 -1.20
CA GLN A 73 -7.03 -4.73 -2.33
C GLN A 73 -7.48 -5.51 -3.55
N VAL A 74 -7.18 -6.81 -3.65
CA VAL A 74 -7.72 -7.70 -4.70
C VAL A 74 -8.83 -8.62 -4.16
N GLY A 75 -9.41 -8.25 -3.01
CA GLY A 75 -10.50 -8.98 -2.37
C GLY A 75 -10.06 -10.21 -1.57
N VAL A 76 -8.76 -10.42 -1.36
CA VAL A 76 -8.23 -11.62 -0.70
C VAL A 76 -7.74 -11.26 0.71
N GLY A 77 -8.43 -11.78 1.72
CA GLY A 77 -8.06 -11.56 3.13
C GLY A 77 -6.83 -12.36 3.55
N LEU A 78 -5.66 -12.03 3.00
CA LEU A 78 -4.36 -12.58 3.38
C LEU A 78 -3.43 -11.48 3.86
N ARG A 79 -2.63 -11.76 4.89
CA ARG A 79 -1.63 -10.83 5.42
C ARG A 79 -0.37 -10.83 4.55
N ILE A 80 -0.56 -10.49 3.27
CA ILE A 80 0.47 -10.47 2.22
C ILE A 80 0.37 -9.14 1.47
N ALA A 81 1.50 -8.50 1.24
CA ALA A 81 1.62 -7.38 0.33
C ALA A 81 2.87 -7.53 -0.55
N VAL A 82 2.89 -6.82 -1.68
CA VAL A 82 4.08 -6.71 -2.54
C VAL A 82 4.44 -5.25 -2.73
N ILE A 83 5.73 -4.96 -2.87
CA ILE A 83 6.26 -3.60 -3.09
C ILE A 83 7.30 -3.62 -4.21
N GLU A 84 7.31 -2.59 -5.06
CA GLU A 84 8.34 -2.34 -6.07
C GLU A 84 8.25 -0.87 -6.50
N ASP A 85 9.35 -0.14 -6.47
CA ASP A 85 9.37 1.27 -6.87
C ASP A 85 10.60 1.56 -7.73
N PRO A 86 10.47 1.73 -9.06
CA PRO A 86 11.60 2.14 -9.88
C PRO A 86 12.03 3.60 -9.62
N ALA A 87 11.24 4.36 -8.85
CA ALA A 87 11.45 5.78 -8.52
C ALA A 87 11.71 6.71 -9.73
N PRO A 88 10.90 6.67 -10.80
CA PRO A 88 11.10 7.47 -12.00
C PRO A 88 10.57 8.91 -11.79
N VAL A 89 11.16 9.65 -10.85
CA VAL A 89 10.75 11.02 -10.52
C VAL A 89 11.94 11.99 -10.63
N PRO A 90 11.69 13.31 -10.84
CA PRO A 90 12.76 14.31 -10.87
C PRO A 90 13.63 14.27 -9.61
N ASP A 91 14.91 14.63 -9.74
CA ASP A 91 15.87 14.58 -8.63
C ASP A 91 15.45 15.43 -7.43
N GLU A 92 14.81 16.58 -7.65
CA GLU A 92 14.25 17.40 -6.58
C GLU A 92 13.22 16.64 -5.74
N VAL A 93 12.34 15.87 -6.37
CA VAL A 93 11.32 15.04 -5.70
C VAL A 93 12.00 13.89 -4.98
N ARG A 94 13.01 13.25 -5.61
CA ARG A 94 13.77 12.16 -4.98
C ARG A 94 14.44 12.61 -3.69
N VAL A 95 15.11 13.76 -3.73
CA VAL A 95 15.83 14.31 -2.56
C VAL A 95 14.84 14.69 -1.46
N VAL A 96 13.80 15.47 -1.76
CA VAL A 96 12.83 15.94 -0.75
C VAL A 96 12.10 14.77 -0.09
N ARG A 97 11.71 13.75 -0.86
CA ARG A 97 10.93 12.62 -0.34
C ARG A 97 11.77 11.45 0.17
N GLY A 98 13.09 11.52 0.04
CA GLY A 98 13.97 10.37 0.24
C GLY A 98 13.54 9.16 -0.61
N ARG A 99 13.13 9.41 -1.87
CA ARG A 99 12.60 8.36 -2.76
C ARG A 99 13.74 7.73 -3.56
N VAL A 100 14.07 6.51 -3.18
CA VAL A 100 15.11 5.68 -3.79
C VAL A 100 14.50 4.42 -4.40
N PRO A 101 15.07 3.87 -5.49
CA PRO A 101 14.55 2.66 -6.10
C PRO A 101 14.43 1.50 -5.10
N GLN A 102 13.32 0.78 -5.15
CA GLN A 102 13.05 -0.42 -4.37
C GLN A 102 12.86 -1.61 -5.32
N PRO A 103 13.64 -2.70 -5.15
CA PRO A 103 13.39 -3.92 -5.91
C PRO A 103 12.06 -4.55 -5.50
N PHE A 104 11.55 -5.44 -6.35
CA PHE A 104 10.39 -6.26 -6.01
C PHE A 104 10.63 -7.06 -4.72
N ARG A 105 9.69 -6.97 -3.79
CA ARG A 105 9.69 -7.73 -2.52
C ARG A 105 8.27 -8.21 -2.21
N VAL A 106 8.18 -9.40 -1.64
CA VAL A 106 6.95 -9.90 -1.01
C VAL A 106 7.09 -9.74 0.50
N LEU A 107 6.05 -9.20 1.12
CA LEU A 107 5.95 -9.01 2.55
C LEU A 107 4.83 -9.91 3.08
N VAL A 108 5.21 -10.95 3.83
CA VAL A 108 4.30 -11.89 4.48
C VAL A 108 4.30 -11.61 5.97
N ASN A 109 3.11 -11.44 6.54
CA ASN A 109 2.92 -11.05 7.94
C ASN A 109 3.75 -9.83 8.37
N PRO A 110 3.83 -8.74 7.56
CA PRO A 110 4.63 -7.60 7.97
C PRO A 110 4.03 -6.92 9.21
N SER A 111 4.92 -6.37 10.01
CA SER A 111 4.65 -5.37 11.03
C SER A 111 5.77 -4.33 11.01
N TYR A 112 5.49 -3.11 11.47
CA TYR A 112 6.51 -2.07 11.53
C TYR A 112 6.50 -1.36 12.87
N GLU A 113 7.67 -0.88 13.28
CA GLU A 113 7.85 -0.01 14.44
C GLU A 113 8.59 1.26 14.03
N PRO A 114 8.26 2.43 14.59
CA PRO A 114 8.99 3.66 14.32
C PRO A 114 10.45 3.57 14.79
N VAL A 115 11.35 4.11 13.98
CA VAL A 115 12.76 4.29 14.35
C VAL A 115 13.01 5.78 14.55
N GLY A 116 12.99 6.21 15.81
CA GLY A 116 13.04 7.62 16.19
C GLY A 116 11.67 8.32 16.08
N GLU A 117 11.68 9.64 16.31
CA GLU A 117 10.46 10.46 16.41
C GLU A 117 10.14 11.23 15.11
N GLY A 118 11.02 11.18 14.12
CA GLY A 118 10.87 11.95 12.88
C GLY A 118 9.62 11.53 12.10
N LEU A 119 8.84 12.53 11.69
CA LEU A 119 7.69 12.37 10.81
C LEU A 119 7.97 13.08 9.47
N ALA A 120 7.34 12.59 8.40
CA ALA A 120 7.34 13.24 7.11
C ALA A 120 5.93 13.21 6.51
N ALA A 121 5.46 14.33 6.00
CA ALA A 121 4.12 14.48 5.43
C ALA A 121 4.19 14.78 3.93
N PHE A 122 3.45 14.00 3.15
CA PHE A 122 3.35 14.14 1.69
C PHE A 122 1.97 13.68 1.22
N PHE A 123 1.57 14.12 0.02
CA PHE A 123 0.41 13.56 -0.66
C PHE A 123 0.61 12.07 -0.91
N GLU A 124 -0.39 11.28 -0.49
CA GLU A 124 -0.49 9.84 -0.64
C GLU A 124 -1.80 9.52 -1.36
N GLY A 125 -1.75 8.54 -2.26
CA GLY A 125 -2.93 8.00 -2.93
C GLY A 125 -2.99 6.49 -2.72
N CYS A 126 -4.11 5.88 -3.09
CA CYS A 126 -4.32 4.45 -2.97
C CYS A 126 -5.09 3.95 -4.18
N LEU A 127 -4.73 2.78 -4.71
CA LEU A 127 -5.46 2.15 -5.82
C LEU A 127 -6.91 1.82 -5.44
N SER A 128 -7.18 1.59 -4.16
CA SER A 128 -8.53 1.38 -3.62
C SER A 128 -9.31 2.67 -3.35
N VAL A 129 -8.72 3.86 -3.55
CA VAL A 129 -9.41 5.16 -3.48
C VAL A 129 -9.11 5.95 -4.76
N PRO A 130 -9.60 5.48 -5.93
CA PRO A 130 -9.21 6.04 -7.20
C PRO A 130 -9.65 7.50 -7.33
N GLY A 131 -8.77 8.33 -7.89
CA GLY A 131 -9.05 9.73 -8.20
C GLY A 131 -8.81 10.73 -7.07
N TRP A 132 -8.37 10.27 -5.89
CA TRP A 132 -8.17 11.11 -4.71
C TRP A 132 -6.83 10.89 -4.04
N GLN A 133 -6.28 11.96 -3.47
CA GLN A 133 -5.08 11.97 -2.66
C GLN A 133 -5.26 12.90 -1.46
N ALA A 134 -4.53 12.64 -0.38
CA ALA A 134 -4.45 13.56 0.75
C ALA A 134 -3.04 13.52 1.36
N VAL A 135 -2.68 14.57 2.08
CA VAL A 135 -1.46 14.61 2.88
C VAL A 135 -1.60 13.67 4.06
N VAL A 136 -0.61 12.80 4.23
CA VAL A 136 -0.53 11.83 5.33
C VAL A 136 0.84 11.94 5.99
N ALA A 137 0.85 12.16 7.30
CA ALA A 137 2.06 12.07 8.11
C ALA A 137 2.43 10.59 8.33
N ARG A 138 3.69 10.25 8.07
CA ARG A 138 4.26 8.91 8.26
C ARG A 138 5.53 9.01 9.08
N HIS A 139 5.88 7.96 9.80
CA HIS A 139 7.22 7.87 10.39
C HIS A 139 8.26 7.92 9.28
N ALA A 140 9.24 8.82 9.42
CA ALA A 140 10.28 9.02 8.44
C ALA A 140 11.21 7.80 8.32
N SER A 141 11.27 6.98 9.36
CA SER A 141 12.00 5.71 9.40
C SER A 141 11.21 4.68 10.19
N VAL A 142 11.18 3.44 9.69
CA VAL A 142 10.54 2.30 10.36
C VAL A 142 11.41 1.06 10.28
N ARG A 143 11.37 0.22 11.31
CA ARG A 143 11.90 -1.14 11.28
C ARG A 143 10.77 -2.07 10.87
N LEU A 144 10.90 -2.69 9.71
CA LEU A 144 9.98 -3.71 9.20
C LEU A 144 10.41 -5.07 9.75
N THR A 145 9.47 -5.81 10.32
CA THR A 145 9.63 -7.22 10.66
C THR A 145 8.57 -8.06 9.95
N GLY A 146 8.90 -9.31 9.60
CA GLY A 146 7.98 -10.21 8.92
C GLY A 146 8.71 -11.37 8.25
N GLN A 147 8.16 -11.86 7.16
CA GLN A 147 8.74 -12.91 6.32
C GLN A 147 8.59 -12.56 4.84
N ASP A 148 9.31 -13.27 3.98
CA ASP A 148 9.04 -13.31 2.55
C ASP A 148 8.16 -14.51 2.16
N GLU A 149 7.90 -14.69 0.88
CA GLU A 149 7.09 -15.79 0.31
C GLU A 149 7.71 -17.19 0.50
N HIS A 150 8.97 -17.25 0.91
CA HIS A 150 9.71 -18.49 1.20
C HIS A 150 9.85 -18.76 2.71
N GLY A 151 9.25 -17.92 3.56
CA GLY A 151 9.35 -18.02 5.02
C GLY A 151 10.68 -17.54 5.60
N ARG A 152 11.51 -16.85 4.82
CA ARG A 152 12.75 -16.23 5.33
C ARG A 152 12.38 -14.96 6.09
N ALA A 153 12.96 -14.79 7.28
CA ALA A 153 12.71 -13.61 8.10
C ALA A 153 13.17 -12.33 7.38
N VAL A 154 12.32 -11.30 7.47
CA VAL A 154 12.62 -9.92 7.08
C VAL A 154 12.73 -9.11 8.37
N ASP A 155 13.85 -8.42 8.55
CA ASP A 155 14.12 -7.51 9.66
C ASP A 155 15.06 -6.40 9.16
N GLU A 156 14.47 -5.32 8.64
CA GLU A 156 15.19 -4.28 7.91
C GLU A 156 14.65 -2.88 8.28
N VAL A 157 15.53 -1.88 8.31
CA VAL A 157 15.12 -0.47 8.50
C VAL A 157 14.92 0.19 7.14
N PHE A 158 13.73 0.75 6.94
CA PHE A 158 13.38 1.57 5.79
C PHE A 158 13.32 3.04 6.22
N THR A 159 13.71 3.94 5.32
CA THR A 159 13.68 5.39 5.53
C THR A 159 13.05 6.09 4.31
N GLY A 160 12.54 7.30 4.49
CA GLY A 160 12.01 8.11 3.38
C GLY A 160 10.77 7.51 2.71
N TRP A 161 10.69 7.60 1.38
CA TRP A 161 9.54 7.08 0.63
C TRP A 161 9.35 5.56 0.75
N PRO A 162 10.42 4.73 0.74
CA PRO A 162 10.29 3.30 1.05
C PRO A 162 9.61 3.02 2.41
N ALA A 163 9.93 3.79 3.46
CA ALA A 163 9.28 3.65 4.76
C ALA A 163 7.77 3.93 4.68
N ARG A 164 7.37 4.93 3.88
CA ARG A 164 5.96 5.25 3.64
C ARG A 164 5.24 4.12 2.92
N ILE A 165 5.85 3.53 1.88
CA ILE A 165 5.27 2.40 1.15
C ILE A 165 5.03 1.23 2.11
N VAL A 166 6.04 0.85 2.91
CA VAL A 166 5.91 -0.20 3.92
C VAL A 166 4.76 0.06 4.90
N GLN A 167 4.67 1.28 5.42
CA GLN A 167 3.58 1.67 6.33
C GLN A 167 2.21 1.59 5.65
N HIS A 168 2.08 2.05 4.41
CA HIS A 168 0.83 2.02 3.65
C HIS A 168 0.35 0.59 3.39
N GLU A 169 1.23 -0.26 2.86
CA GLU A 169 0.84 -1.63 2.54
C GLU A 169 0.58 -2.47 3.79
N THR A 170 1.32 -2.21 4.88
CA THR A 170 1.07 -2.91 6.16
C THR A 170 -0.26 -2.46 6.78
N ASP A 171 -0.57 -1.16 6.74
CA ASP A 171 -1.84 -0.60 7.22
C ASP A 171 -3.05 -1.26 6.54
N HIS A 172 -2.96 -1.55 5.23
CA HIS A 172 -4.02 -2.27 4.50
C HIS A 172 -4.33 -3.64 5.11
N LEU A 173 -3.34 -4.32 5.66
CA LEU A 173 -3.50 -5.63 6.30
C LEU A 173 -4.16 -5.53 7.68
N ASP A 174 -4.14 -4.33 8.28
CA ASP A 174 -4.80 -4.00 9.54
C ASP A 174 -6.19 -3.36 9.32
N GLY A 175 -6.68 -3.32 8.08
CA GLY A 175 -7.97 -2.75 7.73
C GLY A 175 -8.00 -1.21 7.69
N LEU A 176 -6.82 -0.60 7.63
CA LEU A 176 -6.65 0.85 7.56
C LEU A 176 -6.45 1.30 6.11
N LEU A 177 -7.01 2.46 5.79
CA LEU A 177 -6.74 3.19 4.57
C LEU A 177 -5.99 4.47 4.93
N TYR A 178 -5.25 5.03 3.97
CA TYR A 178 -4.55 6.31 4.18
C TYR A 178 -5.50 7.43 4.65
N LEU A 179 -6.78 7.36 4.30
CA LEU A 179 -7.84 8.29 4.73
C LEU A 179 -8.03 8.33 6.25
N ASP A 180 -7.72 7.25 6.96
CA ASP A 180 -7.84 7.22 8.43
C ASP A 180 -6.69 7.98 9.13
N ARG A 181 -5.66 8.35 8.36
CA ARG A 181 -4.48 9.11 8.81
C ARG A 181 -4.34 10.45 8.08
N ALA A 182 -5.30 10.78 7.22
CA ALA A 182 -5.20 11.93 6.32
C ALA A 182 -5.50 13.25 7.02
N GLU A 183 -4.74 14.28 6.65
CA GLU A 183 -5.09 15.66 6.95
C GLU A 183 -6.33 16.04 6.12
N LEU A 184 -7.51 16.06 6.73
CA LEU A 184 -8.78 16.10 5.99
C LEU A 184 -8.92 17.32 5.06
N ARG A 185 -8.36 18.48 5.43
CA ARG A 185 -8.39 19.69 4.58
C ARG A 185 -7.51 19.59 3.34
N SER A 186 -6.63 18.59 3.28
CA SER A 186 -5.76 18.34 2.14
C SER A 186 -6.35 17.41 1.08
N LEU A 187 -7.50 16.77 1.34
CA LEU A 187 -8.15 15.85 0.39
C LEU A 187 -8.40 16.56 -0.94
N SER A 188 -7.74 16.07 -1.98
CA SER A 188 -7.72 16.68 -3.31
C SER A 188 -7.98 15.63 -4.37
N SER A 189 -8.74 15.99 -5.40
CA SER A 189 -8.80 15.16 -6.60
C SER A 189 -7.42 15.10 -7.27
N ASN A 190 -7.16 14.05 -8.04
CA ASN A 190 -5.90 13.92 -8.79
C ASN A 190 -5.65 15.12 -9.72
N GLU A 191 -6.72 15.68 -10.31
CA GLU A 191 -6.66 16.89 -11.15
C GLU A 191 -6.22 18.11 -10.33
N ALA A 192 -6.87 18.38 -9.20
CA ALA A 192 -6.50 19.51 -8.35
C ALA A 192 -5.09 19.37 -7.77
N MET A 193 -4.68 18.15 -7.42
CA MET A 193 -3.31 17.87 -6.97
C MET A 193 -2.30 18.20 -8.08
N ALA A 194 -2.53 17.71 -9.31
CA ALA A 194 -1.62 17.94 -10.42
C ALA A 194 -1.52 19.43 -10.81
N GLU A 195 -2.63 20.16 -10.77
CA GLU A 195 -2.66 21.58 -11.15
C GLU A 195 -2.09 22.52 -10.08
N ARG A 196 -2.30 22.19 -8.80
CA ARG A 196 -2.07 23.15 -7.69
C ARG A 196 -0.98 22.71 -6.74
N TRP A 197 -0.86 21.41 -6.50
CA TRP A 197 -0.10 20.83 -5.39
C TRP A 197 1.04 19.89 -5.85
N ALA A 198 1.47 20.00 -7.10
CA ALA A 198 2.51 19.15 -7.69
C ALA A 198 3.93 19.43 -7.16
N GLN A 199 4.10 20.34 -6.19
CA GLN A 199 5.40 20.63 -5.60
C GLN A 199 5.95 19.40 -4.84
N PRO A 200 7.28 19.29 -4.66
CA PRO A 200 7.89 18.14 -3.98
C PRO A 200 7.36 17.90 -2.54
N ALA A 201 7.05 18.99 -1.82
CA ALA A 201 6.56 18.99 -0.44
C ALA A 201 5.21 19.74 -0.32
N PRO A 202 4.38 19.42 0.68
CA PRO A 202 3.02 19.95 0.79
C PRO A 202 2.90 21.33 1.44
N ASP A 203 3.99 22.06 1.69
CA ASP A 203 3.98 23.33 2.44
C ASP A 203 3.03 24.38 1.84
N VAL A 204 3.00 24.48 0.51
CA VAL A 204 2.11 25.41 -0.21
C VAL A 204 0.65 25.03 -0.01
N ALA A 205 0.34 23.73 -0.08
CA ALA A 205 -1.00 23.22 0.17
C ALA A 205 -1.42 23.41 1.62
N SER A 206 -0.52 23.16 2.57
CA SER A 206 -0.73 23.37 4.01
C SER A 206 -1.10 24.83 4.30
N ALA A 207 -0.31 25.78 3.81
CA ALA A 207 -0.57 27.21 4.00
C ALA A 207 -1.89 27.66 3.34
N ALA A 208 -2.15 27.20 2.10
CA ALA A 208 -3.32 27.63 1.34
C ALA A 208 -4.63 27.00 1.84
N LEU A 209 -4.59 25.72 2.21
CA LEU A 209 -5.77 24.95 2.62
C LEU A 209 -5.97 24.95 4.14
N GLY A 210 -4.98 25.36 4.93
CA GLY A 210 -5.08 25.58 6.38
C GLY A 210 -5.05 24.31 7.22
N PHE A 211 -4.05 23.45 7.02
CA PHE A 211 -3.76 22.27 7.86
C PHE A 211 -2.31 22.28 8.33
N GLU A 212 -2.03 21.61 9.45
CA GLU A 212 -0.69 21.55 10.03
C GLU A 212 0.16 20.44 9.40
N LEU A 213 1.47 20.67 9.34
CA LEU A 213 2.46 19.65 9.02
C LEU A 213 3.23 19.33 10.30
N PRO A 214 3.66 18.06 10.49
CA PRO A 214 4.42 17.65 11.65
C PRO A 214 5.84 18.24 11.69
#